data_AF-A0AAU6FWY6-F1
#
_entry.id   AF-A0AAU6FWY6-F1
#
_cell.length_a   1.000
_cell.length_b   1.000
_cell.length_c   1.000
_cell.angle_alpha   90.00
_cell.angle_beta   90.00
_cell.angle_gamma   90.00
#
_symmetry.space_group_name_H-M   'P 1'
#
loop_
_entity.id
_entity.type
_entity.pdbx_description
1 polymer ?
#
loop_
_entity_poly.entity_id
_entity_poly.type
_entity_poly.pdbx_seq_one_letter_code
_entity_poly.pdbx_strand_id
1 'polypeptide(L)'
;MPTPCPDGDYAVTVMYSVPDDAWYLELDLVARQRTLVTAIVPDEDPTREPTVCFDTHGPHVDIPYAVIRWFMDQVDEEIRTSRAWMRMRPELVEVVRGLRQEYLGAIADEEFRDVLPEVRLAVPEADLAGVLAAAFGRRPDGSTVDRPPAPVPAEDRSDGPPDSSS
;
A
#
# COMPACT_ATOMS: atom_id res chain seq x y z
N MET A 1 8.03 -1.53 5.73
CA MET A 1 8.99 -0.47 5.33
C MET A 1 8.19 0.77 4.93
N PRO A 2 8.54 1.97 5.40
CA PRO A 2 7.86 3.19 5.01
C PRO A 2 8.09 3.50 3.53
N THR A 3 7.02 3.87 2.81
CA THR A 3 7.10 4.34 1.43
C THR A 3 7.22 5.86 1.43
N PRO A 4 8.37 6.44 1.03
CA PRO A 4 8.53 7.89 1.05
C PRO A 4 7.63 8.55 -0.01
N CYS A 5 7.06 9.69 0.34
CA CYS A 5 6.47 10.63 -0.61
C CYS A 5 7.58 11.13 -1.56
N PRO A 6 7.29 11.42 -2.84
CA PRO A 6 8.30 11.89 -3.80
C PRO A 6 9.12 13.10 -3.35
N ASP A 7 8.49 14.00 -2.56
CA ASP A 7 9.12 15.21 -2.04
C ASP A 7 9.93 14.97 -0.74
N GLY A 8 9.89 13.75 -0.18
CA GLY A 8 10.75 13.28 0.92
C GLY A 8 10.36 13.66 2.35
N ASP A 9 9.52 14.67 2.54
CA ASP A 9 9.12 15.15 3.89
C ASP A 9 8.09 14.24 4.58
N TYR A 10 7.39 13.43 3.80
CA TYR A 10 6.32 12.55 4.26
C TYR A 10 6.61 11.11 3.88
N ALA A 11 6.07 10.17 4.65
CA ALA A 11 6.12 8.76 4.33
C ALA A 11 4.81 8.07 4.69
N VAL A 12 4.52 6.94 4.03
CA VAL A 12 3.41 6.07 4.38
C VAL A 12 3.94 4.79 4.99
N THR A 13 3.51 4.51 6.21
CA THR A 13 3.73 3.24 6.88
C THR A 13 2.46 2.40 6.74
N VAL A 14 2.61 1.13 6.34
CA VAL A 14 1.49 0.20 6.19
C VAL A 14 1.68 -0.96 7.15
N MET A 15 0.64 -1.29 7.91
CA MET A 15 0.66 -2.34 8.93
C MET A 15 -0.65 -3.11 8.94
N TYR A 16 -0.57 -4.44 9.06
CA TYR A 16 -1.75 -5.27 9.25
C TYR A 16 -2.07 -5.45 10.73
N SER A 17 -3.33 -5.26 11.12
CA SER A 17 -3.87 -5.56 12.45
C SER A 17 -4.74 -6.80 12.37
N VAL A 18 -4.23 -7.93 12.87
CA VAL A 18 -5.02 -9.17 13.00
C VAL A 18 -6.25 -9.01 13.88
N PRO A 19 -6.19 -8.32 15.04
CA PRO A 19 -7.38 -8.13 15.88
C PRO A 19 -8.50 -7.34 15.20
N ASP A 20 -8.16 -6.38 14.35
CA ASP A 20 -9.14 -5.52 13.67
C ASP A 20 -9.52 -6.04 12.28
N ASP A 21 -8.77 -7.03 11.80
CA ASP A 21 -8.86 -7.53 10.44
C ASP A 21 -8.81 -6.37 9.42
N ALA A 22 -7.73 -5.59 9.52
CA ALA A 22 -7.61 -4.35 8.76
C ALA A 22 -6.16 -3.96 8.48
N TRP A 23 -5.98 -3.29 7.34
CA TRP A 23 -4.77 -2.54 7.03
C TRP A 23 -4.85 -1.13 7.61
N TYR A 24 -3.80 -0.75 8.32
CA TYR A 24 -3.56 0.61 8.79
C TYR A 24 -2.54 1.26 7.87
N LEU A 25 -2.91 2.38 7.25
CA LEU A 25 -2.02 3.23 6.47
C LEU A 25 -1.83 4.54 7.22
N GLU A 26 -0.61 4.79 7.64
CA GLU A 26 -0.24 5.95 8.45
C GLU A 26 0.58 6.93 7.59
N LEU A 27 0.09 8.16 7.46
CA LEU A 27 0.83 9.26 6.85
C LEU A 27 1.68 9.94 7.93
N ASP A 28 2.98 9.75 7.82
CA ASP A 28 3.97 10.23 8.77
C ASP A 28 4.69 11.48 8.25
N LEU A 29 4.87 12.47 9.11
CA LEU A 29 5.80 13.57 8.90
C LEU A 29 7.19 13.14 9.39
N VAL A 30 8.09 12.84 8.46
CA VAL A 30 9.38 12.18 8.74
C VAL A 30 10.22 12.98 9.72
N ALA A 31 10.34 14.29 9.50
CA ALA A 31 11.15 15.19 10.32
C ALA A 31 10.71 15.26 11.79
N ARG A 32 9.44 14.93 12.09
CA ARG A 32 8.86 14.99 13.44
C ARG A 32 8.49 13.65 14.02
N GLN A 33 8.71 12.55 13.27
CA GLN A 33 8.32 11.20 13.67
C GLN A 33 6.89 11.14 14.21
N ARG A 34 5.97 11.79 13.51
CA ARG A 34 4.57 11.94 13.93
C ARG A 34 3.64 11.51 12.81
N THR A 35 2.69 10.66 13.14
CA THR A 35 1.55 10.30 12.30
C THR A 35 0.53 11.43 12.31
N LEU A 36 0.16 11.90 11.12
CA LEU A 36 -0.78 13.00 10.93
C LEU A 36 -2.17 12.51 10.51
N VAL A 37 -2.20 11.43 9.73
CA VAL A 37 -3.43 10.84 9.18
C VAL A 37 -3.29 9.32 9.26
N THR A 38 -4.35 8.65 9.65
CA THR A 38 -4.43 7.19 9.62
C THR A 38 -5.67 6.78 8.83
N ALA A 39 -5.48 5.92 7.85
CA ALA A 39 -6.57 5.25 7.14
C ALA A 39 -6.65 3.80 7.61
N ILE A 40 -7.87 3.30 7.81
CA ILE A 40 -8.16 1.93 8.21
C ILE A 40 -8.98 1.29 7.10
N VAL A 41 -8.40 0.27 6.46
CA VAL A 41 -9.02 -0.47 5.36
C VAL A 41 -9.37 -1.88 5.85
N PRO A 42 -10.65 -2.20 6.06
CA PRO A 42 -11.09 -3.55 6.42
C PRO A 42 -10.71 -4.56 5.35
N ASP A 43 -10.16 -5.71 5.75
CA ASP A 43 -9.63 -6.66 4.79
C ASP A 43 -10.62 -7.79 4.43
N GLU A 44 -11.04 -8.61 5.40
CA GLU A 44 -11.89 -9.78 5.13
C GLU A 44 -13.39 -9.44 5.06
N ASP A 45 -13.80 -8.22 5.41
CA ASP A 45 -15.18 -7.72 5.24
C ASP A 45 -15.27 -6.64 4.15
N PRO A 46 -15.71 -7.00 2.93
CA PRO A 46 -15.82 -6.05 1.84
C PRO A 46 -16.96 -5.03 2.01
N THR A 47 -17.90 -5.26 2.94
CA THR A 47 -19.04 -4.38 3.20
C THR A 47 -18.73 -3.32 4.26
N ARG A 48 -17.65 -3.50 5.01
CA ARG A 48 -17.19 -2.54 6.01
C ARG A 48 -16.52 -1.36 5.32
N GLU A 49 -16.97 -0.15 5.65
CA GLU A 49 -16.49 1.08 5.02
C GLU A 49 -15.05 1.41 5.50
N PRO A 50 -14.12 1.72 4.58
CA PRO A 50 -12.82 2.27 4.96
C PRO A 50 -12.98 3.63 5.65
N THR A 51 -12.15 3.90 6.65
CA THR A 51 -12.24 5.16 7.42
C THR A 51 -10.90 5.87 7.44
N VAL A 52 -10.93 7.20 7.61
CA VAL A 52 -9.75 8.05 7.72
C VAL A 52 -9.91 8.94 8.95
N CYS A 53 -8.89 9.00 9.80
CA CYS A 53 -8.81 9.91 10.93
C CYS A 53 -7.57 10.79 10.84
N PHE A 54 -7.70 12.01 11.35
CA PHE A 54 -6.61 12.99 11.43
C PHE A 54 -6.18 13.11 12.89
N ASP A 55 -4.88 13.20 13.15
CA ASP A 55 -4.37 13.38 14.50
C ASP A 55 -4.76 14.76 15.05
N THR A 56 -5.68 14.77 16.01
CA THR A 56 -6.15 15.98 16.69
C THR A 56 -5.36 16.33 17.96
N HIS A 57 -4.42 15.49 18.38
CA HIS A 57 -3.77 15.62 19.70
C HIS A 57 -2.53 16.51 19.68
N GLY A 58 -1.91 16.74 18.53
CA GLY A 58 -0.77 17.64 18.39
C GLY A 58 -1.10 19.01 17.79
N PRO A 59 -0.09 19.87 17.58
CA PRO A 59 -0.29 21.15 16.93
C PRO A 59 -0.89 20.97 15.54
N HIS A 60 -1.68 21.95 15.11
CA HIS A 60 -2.20 22.02 13.75
C HIS A 60 -1.04 21.95 12.75
N VAL A 61 -1.17 21.09 11.75
CA VAL A 61 -0.19 20.92 10.67
C VAL A 61 -0.93 21.05 9.36
N ASP A 62 -0.51 22.02 8.55
CA ASP A 62 -0.97 22.14 7.17
C ASP A 62 -0.30 21.05 6.33
N ILE A 63 -1.09 20.09 5.86
CA ILE A 63 -0.61 19.04 4.96
C ILE A 63 -0.82 19.52 3.52
N PRO A 64 0.23 19.57 2.68
CA PRO A 64 0.08 19.96 1.29
C PRO A 64 -0.94 19.06 0.56
N TYR A 65 -1.79 19.66 -0.26
CA TYR A 65 -2.83 18.93 -0.99
C TYR A 65 -2.27 17.79 -1.86
N ALA A 66 -1.12 18.00 -2.49
CA ALA A 66 -0.45 16.97 -3.30
C ALA A 66 -0.10 15.72 -2.46
N VAL A 67 0.33 15.91 -1.21
CA VAL A 67 0.66 14.83 -0.28
C VAL A 67 -0.60 14.08 0.15
N ILE A 68 -1.68 14.81 0.47
CA ILE A 68 -2.97 14.16 0.77
C ILE A 68 -3.48 13.35 -0.41
N ARG A 69 -3.42 13.89 -1.64
CA ARG A 69 -3.83 13.14 -2.83
C ARG A 69 -3.02 11.86 -3.03
N TRP A 70 -1.69 11.97 -2.94
CA TRP A 70 -0.81 10.82 -3.02
C TRP A 70 -1.12 9.77 -1.94
N PHE A 71 -1.37 10.21 -0.69
CA PHE A 71 -1.78 9.31 0.38
C PHE A 71 -3.12 8.61 0.05
N MET A 72 -4.11 9.35 -0.44
CA MET A 72 -5.40 8.77 -0.82
C MET A 72 -5.28 7.80 -2.00
N ASP A 73 -4.38 8.04 -2.96
CA ASP A 73 -4.11 7.08 -4.05
C ASP A 73 -3.59 5.73 -3.50
N GLN A 74 -2.77 5.78 -2.44
CA GLN A 74 -2.27 4.59 -1.74
C GLN A 74 -3.40 3.86 -0.98
N VAL A 75 -4.29 4.62 -0.32
CA VAL A 75 -5.48 4.07 0.35
C VAL A 75 -6.40 3.39 -0.68
N ASP A 76 -6.63 4.02 -1.83
CA ASP A 76 -7.44 3.45 -2.91
C ASP A 76 -6.83 2.17 -3.49
N GLU A 77 -5.50 2.09 -3.58
CA GLU A 77 -4.80 0.85 -3.96
C GLU A 77 -5.04 -0.28 -2.96
N GLU A 78 -4.95 0.02 -1.66
CA GLU A 78 -5.20 -0.98 -0.62
C GLU A 78 -6.66 -1.44 -0.65
N ILE A 79 -7.63 -0.52 -0.77
CA ILE A 79 -9.04 -0.87 -0.91
C ILE A 79 -9.26 -1.78 -2.12
N ARG A 80 -8.66 -1.45 -3.27
CA ARG A 80 -8.77 -2.29 -4.47
C ARG A 80 -8.21 -3.68 -4.23
N THR A 81 -7.05 -3.78 -3.58
CA THR A 81 -6.39 -5.06 -3.25
C THR A 81 -7.24 -5.89 -2.28
N SER A 82 -7.64 -5.33 -1.13
CA SER A 82 -8.50 -5.99 -0.13
C SER A 82 -9.83 -6.45 -0.73
N ARG A 83 -10.44 -5.66 -1.62
CA ARG A 83 -11.71 -6.05 -2.26
C ARG A 83 -11.51 -7.05 -3.41
N ALA A 84 -10.35 -7.11 -4.05
CA ALA A 84 -10.11 -7.99 -5.18
C ALA A 84 -10.01 -9.45 -4.75
N TRP A 85 -9.25 -9.74 -3.69
CA TRP A 85 -9.03 -11.12 -3.26
C TRP A 85 -10.30 -11.77 -2.70
N MET A 86 -11.17 -11.00 -2.04
CA MET A 86 -12.50 -11.44 -1.60
C MET A 86 -13.46 -11.82 -2.74
N ARG A 87 -13.13 -11.52 -3.99
CA ARG A 87 -13.89 -11.95 -5.18
C ARG A 87 -13.35 -13.22 -5.83
N MET A 88 -12.27 -13.80 -5.30
CA MET A 88 -11.70 -15.05 -5.79
C MET A 88 -12.62 -16.24 -5.44
N ARG A 89 -12.28 -17.43 -5.95
CA ARG A 89 -12.99 -18.66 -5.58
C ARG A 89 -12.84 -18.90 -4.06
N PRO A 90 -13.87 -19.40 -3.35
CA PRO A 90 -13.84 -19.54 -1.89
C PRO A 90 -12.62 -20.30 -1.36
N GLU A 91 -12.20 -21.37 -2.04
CA GLU A 91 -11.02 -22.14 -1.67
C GLU A 91 -9.71 -21.34 -1.75
N LEU A 92 -9.62 -20.36 -2.66
CA LEU A 92 -8.45 -19.48 -2.78
C LEU A 92 -8.50 -18.36 -1.75
N VAL A 93 -9.70 -17.89 -1.40
CA VAL A 93 -9.92 -16.92 -0.31
C VAL A 93 -9.40 -17.51 1.00
N GLU A 94 -9.69 -18.77 1.32
CA GLU A 94 -9.18 -19.42 2.54
C GLU A 94 -7.64 -19.51 2.55
N VAL A 95 -7.01 -19.79 1.41
CA VAL A 95 -5.54 -19.81 1.29
C VAL A 95 -4.95 -18.42 1.53
N VAL A 96 -5.49 -17.39 0.86
CA VAL A 96 -5.03 -16.00 1.06
C VAL A 96 -5.22 -15.56 2.51
N ARG A 97 -6.35 -15.91 3.13
CA ARG A 97 -6.63 -15.62 4.53
C ARG A 97 -5.58 -16.25 5.44
N GLY A 98 -5.30 -17.55 5.29
CA GLY A 98 -4.27 -18.24 6.08
C GLY A 98 -2.90 -17.59 5.95
N LEU A 99 -2.47 -17.27 4.73
CA LEU A 99 -1.20 -16.60 4.48
C LEU A 99 -1.15 -15.20 5.11
N ARG A 100 -2.23 -14.41 5.01
CA ARG A 100 -2.28 -13.07 5.62
C ARG A 100 -2.28 -13.12 7.14
N GLN A 101 -2.92 -14.11 7.75
CA GLN A 101 -2.93 -14.27 9.21
C GLN A 101 -1.56 -14.74 9.74
N GLU A 102 -0.88 -15.63 9.02
CA GLU A 102 0.42 -16.17 9.42
C GLU A 102 1.55 -15.15 9.23
N TYR A 103 1.57 -14.46 8.08
CA TYR A 103 2.65 -13.55 7.70
C TYR A 103 2.24 -12.08 7.82
N LEU A 104 1.10 -11.75 8.41
CA LEU A 104 0.61 -10.37 8.56
C LEU A 104 0.55 -9.60 7.22
N GLY A 105 0.28 -10.32 6.14
CA GLY A 105 0.26 -9.83 4.75
C GLY A 105 1.59 -9.28 4.21
N ALA A 106 2.71 -9.50 4.91
CA ALA A 106 4.04 -9.09 4.48
C ALA A 106 5.08 -10.20 4.75
N ILE A 107 5.85 -10.57 3.74
CA ILE A 107 6.81 -11.67 3.84
C ILE A 107 8.19 -11.20 3.38
N ALA A 108 9.25 -11.61 4.11
CA ALA A 108 10.64 -11.32 3.74
C ALA A 108 11.07 -12.14 2.51
N ASP A 109 12.11 -11.71 1.80
CA ASP A 109 12.58 -12.39 0.58
C ASP A 109 13.06 -13.82 0.87
N GLU A 110 13.72 -14.02 2.00
CA GLU A 110 14.19 -15.32 2.46
C GLU A 110 13.02 -16.24 2.79
N GLU A 111 12.08 -15.79 3.61
CA GLU A 111 10.89 -16.54 3.98
C GLU A 111 10.00 -16.84 2.77
N PHE A 112 9.89 -15.90 1.84
CA PHE A 112 9.13 -16.10 0.61
C PHE A 112 9.68 -17.26 -0.24
N ARG A 113 11.01 -17.43 -0.26
CA ARG A 113 11.65 -18.55 -0.97
C ARG A 113 11.25 -19.90 -0.38
N ASP A 114 11.05 -19.95 0.94
CA ASP A 114 10.70 -21.16 1.66
C ASP A 114 9.19 -21.47 1.60
N VAL A 115 8.34 -20.43 1.61
CA VAL A 115 6.88 -20.55 1.54
C VAL A 115 6.36 -20.84 0.13
N LEU A 116 7.02 -20.31 -0.91
CA LEU A 116 6.57 -20.44 -2.30
C LEU A 116 6.36 -21.90 -2.77
N PRO A 117 7.25 -22.88 -2.46
CA PRO A 117 7.01 -24.29 -2.76
C PRO A 117 5.74 -24.86 -2.09
N GLU A 118 5.43 -24.44 -0.86
CA GLU A 118 4.25 -24.93 -0.14
C GLU A 118 2.96 -24.39 -0.76
N VAL A 119 2.94 -23.10 -1.12
CA VAL A 119 1.80 -22.48 -1.82
C VAL A 119 1.58 -23.15 -3.18
N ARG A 120 2.64 -23.52 -3.90
CA ARG A 120 2.54 -24.28 -5.18
C ARG A 120 1.92 -25.67 -5.02
N LEU A 121 2.04 -26.30 -3.85
CA LEU A 121 1.40 -27.59 -3.58
C LEU A 121 -0.09 -27.42 -3.24
N ALA A 122 -0.46 -26.29 -2.62
CA ALA A 122 -1.82 -26.00 -2.18
C ALA A 122 -2.70 -25.36 -3.27
N VAL A 123 -2.10 -24.65 -4.23
CA VAL A 123 -2.80 -23.81 -5.21
C VAL A 123 -2.49 -24.27 -6.65
N PRO A 124 -3.49 -24.37 -7.55
CA PRO A 124 -3.24 -24.63 -8.96
C PRO A 124 -2.31 -23.57 -9.58
N GLU A 125 -1.41 -23.97 -10.47
CA GLU A 125 -0.43 -23.05 -11.10
C GLU A 125 -1.11 -21.85 -11.79
N ALA A 126 -2.31 -22.05 -12.36
CA ALA A 126 -3.09 -20.98 -12.98
C ALA A 126 -3.55 -19.88 -12.01
N ASP A 127 -3.71 -20.22 -10.72
CA ASP A 127 -4.21 -19.32 -9.68
C ASP A 127 -3.07 -18.76 -8.80
N LEU A 128 -1.86 -19.35 -8.88
CA LEU A 128 -0.71 -19.04 -8.02
C LEU A 128 -0.35 -17.55 -8.02
N ALA A 129 -0.23 -16.94 -9.21
CA ALA A 129 0.12 -15.52 -9.31
C ALA A 129 -0.91 -14.60 -8.64
N GLY A 130 -2.20 -14.94 -8.75
CA GLY A 130 -3.27 -14.19 -8.09
C GLY A 130 -3.23 -14.33 -6.58
N VAL A 131 -2.99 -15.55 -6.07
CA VAL A 131 -2.86 -15.81 -4.63
C VAL A 131 -1.66 -15.09 -4.02
N LEU A 132 -0.50 -15.11 -4.67
CA LEU A 132 0.70 -14.43 -4.16
C LEU A 132 0.58 -12.90 -4.22
N ALA A 133 -0.05 -12.38 -5.28
CA ALA A 133 -0.34 -10.96 -5.39
C ALA A 133 -1.32 -10.52 -4.28
N ALA A 134 -2.36 -11.31 -4.03
CA ALA A 134 -3.32 -11.04 -2.98
C ALA A 134 -2.71 -11.19 -1.58
N ALA A 135 -1.95 -12.24 -1.29
CA ALA A 135 -1.42 -12.49 0.05
C ALA A 135 -0.27 -11.55 0.42
N PHE A 136 0.61 -11.23 -0.54
CA PHE A 136 1.90 -10.58 -0.24
C PHE A 136 2.22 -9.37 -1.12
N GLY A 137 1.38 -9.04 -2.11
CA GLY A 137 1.72 -8.04 -3.13
C GLY A 137 2.93 -8.45 -3.98
N ARG A 138 3.17 -9.76 -4.15
CA ARG A 138 4.33 -10.30 -4.89
C ARG A 138 3.92 -11.15 -6.10
N ARG A 139 4.81 -11.17 -7.10
CA ARG A 139 4.78 -12.09 -8.23
C ARG A 139 5.49 -13.41 -7.87
N PRO A 140 5.25 -14.51 -8.61
CA PRO A 140 5.93 -15.79 -8.37
C PRO A 140 7.45 -15.77 -8.52
N ASP A 141 8.00 -14.75 -9.18
CA ASP A 141 9.44 -14.51 -9.31
C ASP A 141 10.05 -13.76 -8.11
N GLY A 142 9.22 -13.38 -7.13
CA GLY A 142 9.61 -12.65 -5.93
C GLY A 142 9.56 -11.13 -6.06
N SER A 143 9.37 -10.59 -7.27
CA SER A 143 9.20 -9.16 -7.48
C SER A 143 7.89 -8.64 -6.91
N THR A 144 7.84 -7.37 -6.52
CA THR A 144 6.59 -6.73 -6.08
C THR A 144 5.68 -6.50 -7.28
N VAL A 145 4.37 -6.67 -7.07
CA VAL A 145 3.38 -6.27 -8.08
C VAL A 145 3.43 -4.75 -8.16
N ASP A 146 3.74 -4.21 -9.35
CA ASP A 146 3.97 -2.78 -9.59
C ASP A 146 2.97 -1.89 -8.83
N ARG A 147 3.47 -1.22 -7.79
CA ARG A 147 2.90 0.02 -7.30
C ARG A 147 3.22 1.08 -8.35
N PRO A 148 2.23 1.82 -8.90
CA PRO A 148 2.52 2.79 -9.94
C PRO A 148 3.66 3.72 -9.48
N PRO A 149 4.69 3.95 -10.32
CA PRO A 149 5.74 4.89 -9.97
C PRO A 149 5.10 6.26 -9.74
N ALA A 150 5.60 6.96 -8.72
CA ALA A 150 5.19 8.32 -8.44
C ALA A 150 5.17 9.18 -9.71
N PRO A 151 4.19 10.08 -9.88
CA PRO A 151 4.18 10.99 -11.01
C PRO A 151 5.46 11.83 -10.97
N VAL A 152 6.26 11.72 -12.04
CA VAL A 152 7.45 12.54 -12.24
C VAL A 152 7.00 14.01 -12.29
N PRO A 153 7.62 14.94 -11.55
CA PRO A 153 7.27 16.35 -11.64
C PRO A 153 7.44 16.79 -13.09
N ALA A 154 6.41 17.44 -13.64
CA ALA A 154 6.50 18.03 -14.97
C ALA A 154 7.67 19.02 -14.98
N GLU A 155 8.67 18.78 -15.83
CA GLU A 155 9.77 19.69 -16.04
C GLU A 155 9.21 21.07 -16.42
N ASP A 156 9.47 22.04 -15.55
CA ASP A 156 9.14 23.44 -15.75
C ASP A 156 9.95 23.96 -16.95
N ARG A 157 9.31 23.97 -18.13
CA ARG A 157 9.83 24.67 -19.30
C ARG A 157 9.69 26.16 -19.04
N SER A 158 10.64 26.72 -18.31
CA SER A 158 10.89 28.16 -18.27
C SER A 158 11.33 28.61 -19.67
N ASP A 159 10.37 29.08 -20.45
CA ASP A 159 10.59 29.90 -21.64
C ASP A 159 11.29 31.19 -21.17
N GLY A 160 12.56 31.36 -21.54
CA GLY A 160 13.32 32.57 -21.26
C GLY A 160 12.75 33.79 -22.01
N PRO A 161 12.77 35.00 -21.44
CA PRO A 161 12.28 36.18 -22.11
C PRO A 161 13.22 36.60 -23.26
N PRO A 162 12.71 37.21 -24.33
CA PRO A 162 13.54 37.60 -25.46
C PRO A 162 14.41 38.81 -25.12
N ASP A 163 15.65 38.75 -25.60
CA ASP A 163 16.61 39.85 -25.67
C ASP A 163 15.96 41.14 -26.16
N SER A 164 16.30 42.25 -25.51
CA SER A 164 16.15 43.59 -26.09
C SER A 164 17.35 44.43 -25.69
N SER A 165 18.38 44.36 -26.56
CA SER A 165 19.43 45.38 -26.66
C SER A 165 19.05 46.35 -27.79
N SER A 166 18.80 47.61 -27.45
CA SER A 166 19.12 48.84 -28.22
C SER A 166 18.66 50.07 -27.46
#